data_AF-A0A834C5J1-F1
#
_entry.id   AF-A0A834C5J1-F1
#
_cell.length_a   1.000
_cell.length_b   1.000
_cell.length_c   1.000
_cell.angle_alpha   90.00
_cell.angle_beta   90.00
_cell.angle_gamma   90.00
#
_symmetry.space_group_name_H-M   'P 1'
#
loop_
_entity.id
_entity.type
_entity.pdbx_description
1 polymer ?
#
loop_
_entity_poly.entity_id
_entity_poly.type
_entity_poly.pdbx_seq_one_letter_code
_entity_poly.pdbx_strand_id
1 'polypeptide(L)'
;MEWHEQPYNNWTESDVGSWLKSIGIKEIYITKMTEEEVTGPVLSTIKREYLSSTIGMKSAQIEHLLEKRDELLKTNQPDTKKKGEFKGKRREKEVLVSSR
;
A
#
# COMPACT_ATOMS: atom_id res chain seq x y z
N MET A 1 7.82 -7.69 9.99
CA MET A 1 8.05 -8.66 8.93
C MET A 1 8.21 -7.90 7.62
N GLU A 2 9.22 -8.23 6.84
CA GLU A 2 9.44 -7.66 5.51
C GLU A 2 8.67 -8.52 4.50
N TRP A 3 7.61 -7.95 3.92
CA TRP A 3 6.67 -8.58 2.96
C TRP A 3 7.31 -8.94 1.59
N HIS A 4 8.65 -8.86 1.47
CA HIS A 4 9.38 -8.99 0.21
C HIS A 4 9.87 -10.43 -0.09
N GLU A 5 9.76 -11.35 0.86
CA GLU A 5 10.35 -12.70 0.75
C GLU A 5 9.35 -13.80 0.36
N GLN A 6 8.06 -13.48 0.30
CA GLN A 6 7.01 -14.46 0.01
C GLN A 6 6.12 -14.04 -1.16
N PRO A 7 5.68 -15.02 -1.98
CA PRO A 7 4.77 -14.76 -3.06
C PRO A 7 3.50 -14.14 -2.51
N TYR A 8 2.99 -13.17 -3.25
CA TYR A 8 1.79 -12.41 -2.95
C TYR A 8 0.60 -13.27 -2.45
N ASN A 9 0.45 -14.48 -2.98
CA ASN A 9 -0.63 -15.40 -2.62
C ASN A 9 -0.57 -15.90 -1.15
N ASN A 10 0.59 -15.78 -0.51
CA ASN A 10 0.82 -16.17 0.89
C ASN A 10 0.86 -14.98 1.85
N TRP A 11 0.57 -13.76 1.38
CA TRP A 11 0.60 -12.60 2.26
C TRP A 11 -0.52 -12.67 3.29
N THR A 12 -0.13 -12.56 4.56
CA THR A 12 -1.06 -12.41 5.68
C THR A 12 -1.55 -10.96 5.79
N GLU A 13 -2.52 -10.71 6.66
CA GLU A 13 -3.02 -9.35 6.93
C GLU A 13 -1.89 -8.43 7.42
N SER A 14 -0.91 -8.99 8.13
CA SER A 14 0.27 -8.25 8.61
C SER A 14 1.20 -7.85 7.46
N ASP A 15 1.40 -8.72 6.47
CA ASP A 15 2.20 -8.42 5.29
C ASP A 15 1.52 -7.36 4.42
N VAL A 16 0.21 -7.51 4.21
CA VAL A 16 -0.62 -6.53 3.50
C VAL A 16 -0.56 -5.17 4.21
N GLY A 17 -0.76 -5.13 5.52
CA GLY A 17 -0.71 -3.89 6.28
C GLY A 17 0.66 -3.20 6.20
N SER A 18 1.73 -3.99 6.22
CA SER A 18 3.09 -3.47 6.13
C SER A 18 3.42 -2.96 4.71
N TRP A 19 2.94 -3.64 3.66
CA TRP A 19 3.01 -3.13 2.28
C TRP A 19 2.22 -1.84 2.08
N LEU A 20 0.98 -1.77 2.60
CA LEU A 20 0.14 -0.55 2.54
C LEU A 20 0.85 0.64 3.20
N LYS A 21 1.55 0.39 4.32
CA LYS A 21 2.37 1.41 5.00
C LYS A 21 3.53 1.89 4.13
N SER A 22 4.18 0.97 3.40
CA SER A 22 5.28 1.28 2.48
C SER A 22 4.87 2.19 1.32
N ILE A 23 3.70 1.96 0.73
CA ILE A 23 3.18 2.80 -0.36
C ILE A 23 2.53 4.11 0.12
N GLY A 24 2.48 4.33 1.44
CA GLY A 24 2.02 5.58 2.06
C GLY A 24 0.52 5.66 2.33
N ILE A 25 -0.18 4.52 2.43
CA ILE A 25 -1.58 4.51 2.87
C ILE A 25 -1.65 4.84 4.36
N LYS A 26 -2.68 5.62 4.75
CA LYS A 26 -2.87 6.03 6.15
C LYS A 26 -3.18 4.82 7.04
N GLU A 27 -2.64 4.84 8.25
CA GLU A 27 -2.83 3.78 9.25
C GLU A 27 -4.31 3.47 9.53
N ILE A 28 -5.18 4.49 9.55
CA ILE A 28 -6.63 4.31 9.72
C ILE A 28 -7.27 3.35 8.70
N TYR A 29 -6.74 3.31 7.47
CA TYR A 29 -7.24 2.42 6.43
C TYR A 29 -6.58 1.05 6.52
N ILE A 30 -5.32 1.02 6.96
CA ILE A 30 -4.59 -0.22 7.22
C ILE A 30 -5.29 -1.02 8.32
N THR A 31 -5.62 -0.38 9.45
CA THR A 31 -6.35 -1.01 10.54
C THR A 31 -7.67 -1.60 10.05
N LYS A 32 -8.47 -0.84 9.30
CA LYS A 32 -9.72 -1.35 8.72
C LYS A 32 -9.52 -2.53 7.78
N MET A 33 -8.45 -2.52 6.98
CA MET A 33 -8.14 -3.64 6.08
C MET A 33 -7.69 -4.87 6.84
N THR A 34 -6.97 -4.70 7.96
CA THR A 34 -6.64 -5.78 8.87
C THR A 34 -7.89 -6.31 9.59
N GLU A 35 -8.79 -5.44 10.05
CA GLU A 35 -10.07 -5.85 10.67
C GLU A 35 -10.97 -6.63 9.72
N GLU A 36 -10.95 -6.28 8.42
CA GLU A 36 -11.68 -6.99 7.37
C GLU A 36 -10.93 -8.22 6.82
N GLU A 37 -9.86 -8.65 7.50
CA GLU A 37 -9.06 -9.84 7.16
C GLU A 37 -8.54 -9.83 5.71
N VAL A 38 -8.16 -8.65 5.19
CA VAL A 38 -7.66 -8.50 3.83
C VAL A 38 -6.26 -9.11 3.72
N THR A 39 -6.21 -10.35 3.24
CA THR A 39 -4.99 -11.08 2.89
C THR A 39 -4.54 -10.80 1.45
N GLY A 40 -3.36 -11.28 1.06
CA GLY A 40 -2.84 -11.14 -0.31
C GLY A 40 -3.87 -11.52 -1.39
N PRO A 41 -4.41 -12.74 -1.40
CA PRO A 41 -5.41 -13.15 -2.40
C PRO A 41 -6.61 -12.18 -2.47
N VAL A 42 -7.10 -11.72 -1.33
CA VAL A 42 -8.21 -10.74 -1.25
C VAL A 42 -7.78 -9.40 -1.85
N LEU A 43 -6.61 -8.88 -1.49
CA LEU A 43 -6.06 -7.64 -2.04
C LEU A 43 -5.94 -7.68 -3.58
N SER A 44 -5.80 -8.86 -4.21
CA SER A 44 -5.64 -8.95 -5.68
C SER A 44 -6.98 -8.83 -6.40
N THR A 45 -8.02 -9.30 -5.73
CA THR A 45 -9.40 -9.32 -6.24
C THR A 45 -10.22 -8.16 -5.71
N ILE A 46 -9.66 -7.37 -4.78
CA ILE A 46 -10.35 -6.24 -4.15
C ILE A 46 -10.78 -5.22 -5.20
N LYS A 47 -12.02 -4.77 -5.07
CA LYS A 47 -12.63 -3.83 -6.01
C LYS A 47 -12.71 -2.44 -5.40
N ARG A 48 -12.74 -1.45 -6.28
CA ARG A 48 -12.90 -0.04 -5.91
C ARG A 48 -14.11 0.19 -5.01
N GLU A 49 -15.22 -0.47 -5.31
CA GLU A 49 -16.50 -0.30 -4.60
C GLU A 49 -16.37 -0.75 -3.14
N TYR A 50 -15.64 -1.82 -2.89
CA TYR A 50 -15.38 -2.30 -1.52
C TYR A 50 -14.50 -1.33 -0.74
N LEU A 51 -13.45 -0.80 -1.38
CA LEU A 51 -12.57 0.21 -0.77
C LEU A 51 -13.32 1.51 -0.45
N SER A 52 -14.24 1.92 -1.33
CA SER A 52 -15.02 3.13 -1.15
C SER A 52 -16.13 2.96 -0.11
N SER A 53 -16.91 1.88 -0.20
CA SER A 53 -18.13 1.69 0.59
C SER A 53 -17.87 1.04 1.95
N THR A 54 -16.98 0.05 2.01
CA THR A 54 -16.68 -0.69 3.25
C THR A 54 -15.57 0.00 4.02
N ILE A 55 -14.42 0.23 3.38
CA ILE A 55 -13.25 0.83 4.05
C ILE A 55 -13.43 2.35 4.23
N GLY A 56 -14.19 3.01 3.35
CA GLY A 56 -14.38 4.46 3.37
C GLY A 56 -13.18 5.23 2.82
N MET A 57 -12.40 4.61 1.92
CA MET A 57 -11.29 5.29 1.25
C MET A 57 -11.81 6.31 0.23
N LYS A 58 -11.07 7.41 0.08
CA LYS A 58 -11.36 8.40 -0.96
C LYS A 58 -10.82 7.93 -2.31
N SER A 59 -11.50 8.33 -3.39
CA SER A 59 -11.17 7.97 -4.78
C SER A 59 -9.67 8.05 -5.10
N ALA A 60 -9.00 9.16 -4.77
CA ALA A 60 -7.56 9.32 -5.04
C ALA A 60 -6.66 8.29 -4.33
N GLN A 61 -7.02 7.87 -3.11
CA GLN A 61 -6.28 6.83 -2.39
C GLN A 61 -6.57 5.45 -2.97
N ILE A 62 -7.79 5.23 -3.48
CA ILE A 62 -8.18 4.00 -4.15
C ILE A 62 -7.40 3.83 -5.46
N GLU A 63 -7.32 4.87 -6.30
CA GLU A 63 -6.50 4.83 -7.52
C GLU A 63 -5.05 4.48 -7.21
N HIS A 64 -4.46 5.17 -6.23
CA HIS A 64 -3.07 4.95 -5.83
C HIS A 64 -2.83 3.51 -5.36
N LEU A 65 -3.75 2.94 -4.58
CA LEU A 65 -3.65 1.56 -4.12
C LEU A 65 -3.75 0.56 -5.29
N LEU A 66 -4.70 0.75 -6.20
CA LEU A 66 -4.89 -0.15 -7.34
C LEU A 66 -3.71 -0.10 -8.30
N GLU A 67 -3.15 1.09 -8.56
CA GLU A 67 -1.94 1.24 -9.38
C GLU A 67 -0.75 0.49 -8.75
N LYS A 68 -0.52 0.69 -7.44
CA LYS A 68 0.56 0.00 -6.71
C LYS A 68 0.36 -1.51 -6.64
N ARG A 69 -0.89 -1.98 -6.52
CA ARG A 69 -1.24 -3.40 -6.58
C ARG A 69 -0.88 -4.00 -7.93
N ASP A 70 -1.21 -3.31 -9.03
CA ASP A 70 -0.91 -3.80 -10.37
C ASP A 70 0.61 -3.83 -10.64
N GLU A 71 1.36 -2.86 -10.11
CA GLU A 71 2.84 -2.92 -10.09
C GLU A 71 3.35 -4.12 -9.31
N LEU A 72 2.79 -4.37 -8.11
CA LEU A 72 3.17 -5.49 -7.25
C LEU A 72 2.93 -6.85 -7.92
N LEU A 73 1.81 -7.02 -8.63
CA LEU A 73 1.49 -8.24 -9.37
C LEU A 73 2.40 -8.46 -10.58
N LYS A 74 2.88 -7.38 -11.22
CA LYS A 74 3.87 -7.46 -12.31
C LYS A 74 5.26 -7.83 -11.79
N THR A 75 5.66 -7.32 -10.62
CA THR A 75 6.98 -7.61 -10.05
C THR A 75 7.10 -9.01 -9.43
N ASN A 76 5.98 -9.62 -9.04
CA ASN A 76 5.94 -10.98 -8.49
C ASN A 76 5.83 -12.08 -9.57
N GLN A 77 5.85 -11.73 -10.86
CA GLN A 77 6.07 -12.72 -11.92
C GLN A 77 7.58 -12.99 -12.05
N PRO A 78 8.02 -14.25 -11.95
CA PRO A 78 9.44 -14.60 -11.96
C PRO A 78 10.02 -14.58 -13.38
N ASP A 79 9.95 -13.47 -14.11
CA ASP A 79 10.59 -13.37 -15.43
C ASP A 79 11.22 -11.99 -15.65
N THR A 80 12.43 -11.86 -15.12
CA THR A 80 13.55 -11.07 -15.66
C THR A 80 13.36 -9.54 -15.87
N LYS A 81 14.25 -8.77 -15.23
CA LYS A 81 14.72 -7.42 -15.60
C LYS A 81 13.93 -6.17 -15.10
N LYS A 82 14.61 -5.51 -14.15
CA LYS A 82 14.97 -4.07 -14.04
C LYS A 82 14.23 -3.22 -13.01
N LYS A 83 15.01 -2.86 -11.96
CA LYS A 83 15.25 -1.51 -11.36
C LYS A 83 14.09 -0.51 -11.57
N GLY A 84 13.35 -0.08 -10.55
CA GLY A 84 13.83 0.48 -9.29
C GLY A 84 13.94 2.00 -9.40
N GLU A 85 12.90 2.74 -9.00
CA GLU A 85 13.02 4.12 -8.48
C GLU A 85 11.66 4.58 -7.88
N PHE A 86 11.51 4.49 -6.56
CA PHE A 86 10.40 5.12 -5.83
C PHE A 86 10.89 6.50 -5.34
N LYS A 87 10.61 7.57 -6.09
CA LYS A 87 10.91 8.96 -5.66
C LYS A 87 9.79 9.49 -4.76
N GLY A 88 9.88 9.18 -3.46
CA GLY A 88 9.09 9.85 -2.42
C GLY A 88 9.60 11.26 -2.16
N LYS A 89 8.91 12.27 -2.67
CA LYS A 89 9.18 13.70 -2.45
C LYS A 89 8.76 14.08 -1.02
N ARG A 90 9.67 13.98 -0.05
CA ARG A 90 9.49 14.52 1.31
C ARG A 90 9.41 16.05 1.23
N ARG A 91 8.32 16.63 1.74
CA ARG A 91 8.21 18.06 1.99
C ARG A 91 8.88 18.34 3.35
N GLU A 92 10.05 18.97 3.30
CA GLU A 92 10.70 19.55 4.46
C GLU A 92 9.89 20.78 4.91
N LYS A 93 9.61 20.86 6.21
CA LYS A 93 8.94 22.00 6.85
C LYS A 93 9.98 22.63 7.77
N GLU A 94 10.62 23.68 7.28
CA GLU A 94 11.52 24.51 8.09
C GLU A 94 10.69 25.30 9.12
N VAL A 95 10.96 25.05 10.39
CA VAL A 95 10.51 25.86 11.52
C VAL A 95 11.58 26.90 11.78
N LEU A 96 11.36 28.13 11.34
CA LEU A 96 12.17 29.28 11.77
C LEU A 96 11.49 29.93 12.97
N VAL A 97 11.97 29.57 14.16
CA VAL A 97 11.84 30.40 15.36
C VAL A 97 12.83 31.55 15.22
N SER A 98 12.35 32.79 15.29
CA SER A 98 13.23 33.95 15.50
C SER A 98 12.65 34.79 16.62
N SER A 99 13.24 34.59 17.79
CA SER A 99 13.14 35.47 18.95
C SER A 99 13.66 36.86 18.62
N ARG A 100 12.93 37.91 18.99
CA ARG A 100 13.47 39.19 19.48
C ARG A 100 12.50 39.79 20.48
#